data_AF-A0A2V8F8W8-F1
#
_entry.id   AF-A0A2V8F8W8-F1
#
_cell.length_a   1.000
_cell.length_b   1.000
_cell.length_c   1.000
_cell.angle_alpha   90.00
_cell.angle_beta   90.00
_cell.angle_gamma   90.00
#
_symmetry.space_group_name_H-M   'P 1'
#
loop_
_entity.id
_entity.type
_entity.pdbx_description
1 polymer ?
#
loop_
_entity_poly.entity_id
_entity_poly.type
_entity_poly.pdbx_seq_one_letter_code
_entity_poly.pdbx_strand_id
1 'polypeptide(L)'
;MPECRPSPKPAFVQAFRNLTGLPSYHYDAVFGRIVYEQFASTRPGVVALELPASFRPALEWAVSCWPTPVAAFERGRGSTMGIVVPLVPGDSMVEAFRLASQTGIEVALIDVDVSVPGEQRSEPTLAVGPEFAARPGDGFFTAVNALNNREEPLASDLAREAAMASALAALMARHESVWWVGGFAHWSRIVARLRSRDFSTPDTRPALRRRFTRARLGPSALMRLTGSYPAMVRAFGQAPAEFEPFDAMRTLLHEAAKPAPDHQDLSHALDERGAPPSEPAAAID
;
A
#
# COMPACT_ATOMS: atom_id res chain seq x y z
N MET A 1 -9.44 27.98 -25.28
CA MET A 1 -8.95 27.08 -24.22
C MET A 1 -9.02 25.67 -24.78
N PRO A 2 -7.94 24.89 -24.77
CA PRO A 2 -8.01 23.52 -25.27
C PRO A 2 -8.91 22.71 -24.33
N GLU A 3 -9.96 22.10 -24.90
CA GLU A 3 -10.85 21.21 -24.19
C GLU A 3 -10.03 20.05 -23.62
N CYS A 4 -9.98 19.95 -22.30
CA CYS A 4 -9.42 18.79 -21.61
C CYS A 4 -10.30 17.60 -21.96
N ARG A 5 -9.88 16.80 -22.94
CA ARG A 5 -10.55 15.53 -23.25
C ARG A 5 -10.53 14.69 -21.96
N PRO A 6 -11.67 14.13 -21.52
CA PRO A 6 -11.67 13.22 -20.39
C PRO A 6 -10.70 12.08 -20.69
N SER A 7 -9.67 11.94 -19.85
CA SER A 7 -8.74 10.82 -19.91
C SER A 7 -9.56 9.53 -19.90
N PRO A 8 -9.26 8.56 -20.79
CA PRO A 8 -9.94 7.26 -20.72
C PRO A 8 -9.79 6.71 -19.30
N LYS A 9 -10.88 6.17 -18.74
CA LYS A 9 -10.85 5.53 -17.41
C LYS A 9 -9.65 4.56 -17.38
N PRO A 10 -8.77 4.63 -16.39
CA PRO A 10 -7.67 3.69 -16.29
C PRO A 10 -8.25 2.28 -16.25
N ALA A 11 -7.74 1.40 -17.12
CA ALA A 11 -8.34 0.10 -17.42
C ALA A 11 -8.35 -0.92 -16.25
N PHE A 12 -7.84 -0.51 -15.09
CA PHE A 12 -7.65 -1.33 -13.89
C PHE A 12 -8.73 -1.14 -12.84
N VAL A 13 -9.65 -0.20 -13.07
CA VAL A 13 -10.69 0.16 -12.12
C VAL A 13 -11.95 -0.67 -12.38
N GLN A 14 -12.43 -1.36 -11.35
CA GLN A 14 -13.69 -2.09 -11.40
C GLN A 14 -14.81 -1.28 -10.76
N ALA A 15 -16.05 -1.52 -11.18
CA ALA A 15 -17.19 -0.78 -10.66
C ALA A 15 -18.38 -1.69 -10.34
N PHE A 16 -19.09 -1.36 -9.26
CA PHE A 16 -20.37 -1.96 -8.90
C PHE A 16 -21.28 -0.89 -8.28
N ARG A 17 -22.29 -0.43 -9.04
CA ARG A 17 -23.14 0.71 -8.63
C ARG A 17 -22.26 1.93 -8.30
N ASN A 18 -22.39 2.51 -7.09
CA ASN A 18 -21.57 3.62 -6.60
C ASN A 18 -20.25 3.18 -5.93
N LEU A 19 -19.90 1.89 -5.99
CA LEU A 19 -18.61 1.37 -5.52
C LEU A 19 -17.60 1.30 -6.67
N THR A 20 -16.42 1.87 -6.46
CA THR A 20 -15.27 1.76 -7.34
C THR A 20 -14.19 0.95 -6.65
N GLY A 21 -13.73 -0.14 -7.26
CA GLY A 21 -12.61 -0.94 -6.77
C GLY A 21 -11.30 -0.49 -7.40
N LEU A 22 -10.31 -0.18 -6.57
CA LEU A 22 -8.94 0.14 -6.95
C LEU A 22 -8.01 -0.98 -6.49
N PRO A 23 -7.22 -1.57 -7.40
CA PRO A 23 -6.42 -2.73 -7.05
C PRO A 23 -5.25 -2.37 -6.15
N SER A 24 -4.97 -3.26 -5.20
CA SER A 24 -3.76 -3.27 -4.42
C SER A 24 -2.94 -4.52 -4.75
N TYR A 25 -1.66 -4.30 -5.02
CA TYR A 25 -0.61 -5.28 -4.83
C TYR A 25 0.36 -4.67 -3.83
N HIS A 26 0.60 -5.37 -2.72
CA HIS A 26 1.34 -4.79 -1.61
C HIS A 26 2.72 -4.31 -2.02
N TYR A 27 3.05 -3.11 -1.56
CA TYR A 27 4.36 -2.46 -1.73
C TYR A 27 4.75 -2.08 -3.17
N ASP A 28 3.90 -2.34 -4.15
CA ASP A 28 4.22 -2.04 -5.54
C ASP A 28 3.68 -0.66 -5.97
N ALA A 29 4.62 0.19 -6.38
CA ALA A 29 4.36 1.59 -6.71
C ALA A 29 3.50 1.80 -7.97
N VAL A 30 3.32 0.79 -8.84
CA VAL A 30 2.37 0.86 -9.95
C VAL A 30 0.96 1.03 -9.43
N PHE A 31 0.58 0.32 -8.36
CA PHE A 31 -0.75 0.40 -7.76
C PHE A 31 -0.92 1.67 -6.92
N GLY A 32 0.14 2.13 -6.26
CA GLY A 32 0.17 3.47 -5.66
C GLY A 32 -0.12 4.57 -6.69
N ARG A 33 0.49 4.47 -7.89
CA ARG A 33 0.24 5.43 -8.97
C ARG A 33 -1.19 5.38 -9.47
N ILE A 34 -1.78 4.20 -9.66
CA ILE A 34 -3.20 4.05 -10.05
C ILE A 34 -4.11 4.79 -9.07
N VAL A 35 -3.86 4.65 -7.76
CA VAL A 35 -4.60 5.38 -6.73
C VAL A 35 -4.40 6.90 -6.89
N TYR A 36 -3.15 7.34 -7.05
CA TYR A 36 -2.84 8.76 -7.27
C TYR A 36 -3.58 9.35 -8.48
N GLU A 37 -3.50 8.69 -9.64
CA GLU A 37 -4.18 9.10 -10.88
C GLU A 37 -5.71 9.14 -10.71
N GLN A 38 -6.27 8.18 -9.96
CA GLN A 38 -7.69 8.17 -9.68
C GLN A 38 -8.10 9.39 -8.82
N PHE A 39 -7.33 9.72 -7.77
CA PHE A 39 -7.53 10.92 -6.95
C PHE A 39 -7.37 12.23 -7.73
N ALA A 40 -6.46 12.25 -8.71
CA ALA A 40 -6.24 13.41 -9.57
C ALA A 40 -7.41 13.64 -10.53
N SER A 41 -8.09 12.57 -10.96
CA SER A 41 -9.19 12.64 -11.92
C SER A 41 -10.57 12.79 -11.27
N THR A 42 -10.78 12.21 -10.09
CA THR A 42 -12.09 12.14 -9.42
C THR A 42 -11.94 12.13 -7.91
N ARG A 43 -13.01 12.41 -7.16
CA ARG A 43 -13.01 12.34 -5.68
C ARG A 43 -14.15 11.46 -5.16
N PRO A 44 -13.88 10.51 -4.26
CA PRO A 44 -14.92 9.75 -3.60
C PRO A 44 -15.54 10.54 -2.44
N GLY A 45 -16.75 10.15 -2.04
CA GLY A 45 -17.33 10.57 -0.77
C GLY A 45 -16.69 9.89 0.44
N VAL A 46 -16.12 8.69 0.26
CA VAL A 46 -15.38 7.93 1.28
C VAL A 46 -14.43 6.94 0.64
N VAL A 47 -13.28 6.71 1.29
CA VAL A 47 -12.31 5.66 0.92
C VAL A 47 -12.39 4.53 1.95
N ALA A 48 -12.63 3.31 1.49
CA ALA A 48 -12.59 2.08 2.27
C ALA A 48 -11.30 1.32 1.98
N LEU A 49 -10.54 0.95 3.00
CA LEU A 49 -9.31 0.17 2.87
C LEU A 49 -9.52 -1.25 3.38
N GLU A 50 -8.95 -2.24 2.68
CA GLU A 50 -8.80 -3.62 3.13
C GLU A 50 -7.73 -3.72 4.23
N LEU A 51 -7.99 -3.06 5.36
CA LEU A 51 -7.20 -3.13 6.56
C LEU A 51 -8.13 -3.14 7.76
N PRO A 52 -7.78 -3.86 8.84
CA PRO A 52 -8.56 -3.80 10.06
C PRO A 52 -8.34 -2.48 10.79
N ALA A 53 -9.33 -2.09 11.61
CA ALA A 53 -9.27 -0.85 12.39
C ALA A 53 -8.03 -0.74 13.30
N SER A 54 -7.42 -1.87 13.67
CA SER A 54 -6.18 -1.96 14.43
C SER A 54 -4.97 -1.30 13.73
N PHE A 55 -4.98 -1.15 12.41
CA PHE A 55 -3.91 -0.53 11.62
C PHE A 55 -3.92 0.99 11.62
N ARG A 56 -5.03 1.64 12.01
CA ARG A 56 -5.16 3.11 11.92
C ARG A 56 -3.98 3.88 12.54
N PRO A 57 -3.54 3.59 13.78
CA PRO A 57 -2.42 4.33 14.39
C PRO A 57 -1.08 4.11 13.67
N ALA A 58 -0.94 3.02 12.92
CA ALA A 58 0.24 2.75 12.13
C ALA A 58 0.22 3.52 10.79
N LEU A 59 -0.93 3.58 10.12
CA LEU A 59 -1.13 4.37 8.91
C LEU A 59 -0.93 5.87 9.17
N GLU A 60 -1.53 6.40 10.23
CA GLU A 60 -1.38 7.80 10.64
C GLU A 60 0.09 8.16 10.86
N TRP A 61 0.84 7.27 11.50
CA TRP A 61 2.27 7.47 11.73
C TRP A 61 3.12 7.30 10.47
N ALA A 62 2.78 6.35 9.59
CA ALA A 62 3.46 6.19 8.33
C ALA A 62 3.32 7.44 7.45
N VAL A 63 2.11 8.01 7.38
CA VAL A 63 1.85 9.24 6.64
C VAL A 63 2.55 10.45 7.27
N SER A 64 2.60 10.55 8.60
CA SER A 64 3.36 11.64 9.25
C SER A 64 4.87 11.54 9.04
N CYS A 65 5.37 10.35 8.70
CA CYS A 65 6.77 10.11 8.36
C CYS A 65 7.06 10.23 6.86
N TRP A 66 6.07 10.53 6.02
CA TRP A 66 6.21 10.53 4.56
C TRP A 66 7.34 11.48 4.10
N PRO A 67 8.18 11.07 3.11
CA PRO A 67 8.19 9.82 2.35
C PRO A 67 9.07 8.73 2.96
N THR A 68 9.36 8.76 4.28
CA THR A 68 10.23 7.76 4.90
C THR A 68 9.50 6.43 5.09
N PRO A 69 10.04 5.31 4.57
CA PRO A 69 9.48 3.98 4.81
C PRO A 69 9.49 3.61 6.29
N VAL A 70 8.39 3.03 6.75
CA VAL A 70 8.27 2.54 8.12
C VAL A 70 7.70 1.13 8.16
N ALA A 71 7.67 0.50 9.33
CA ALA A 71 6.99 -0.77 9.53
C ALA A 71 6.19 -0.76 10.83
N ALA A 72 5.06 -1.45 10.79
CA ALA A 72 4.28 -1.87 11.93
C ALA A 72 4.62 -3.33 12.23
N PHE A 73 4.85 -3.69 13.49
CA PHE A 73 5.12 -5.08 13.84
C PHE A 73 4.44 -5.48 15.14
N GLU A 74 3.92 -6.69 15.16
CA GLU A 74 3.35 -7.32 16.34
C GLU A 74 4.26 -8.46 16.77
N ARG A 75 4.66 -8.46 18.05
CA ARG A 75 5.35 -9.60 18.63
C ARG A 75 4.36 -10.76 18.73
N GLY A 76 4.74 -11.90 18.18
CA GLY A 76 3.98 -13.13 18.36
C GLY A 76 3.83 -13.47 19.85
N ARG A 77 2.71 -14.08 20.21
CA ARG A 77 2.48 -14.63 21.56
C ARG A 77 2.69 -16.14 21.53
N GLY A 78 3.46 -16.66 22.50
CA GLY A 78 3.77 -18.09 22.60
C GLY A 78 4.61 -18.58 21.41
N SER A 79 4.15 -19.63 20.74
CA SER A 79 4.79 -20.22 19.55
C SER A 79 4.45 -19.52 18.23
N THR A 80 3.61 -18.48 18.25
CA THR A 80 3.18 -17.79 17.03
C THR A 80 4.31 -16.88 16.52
N MET A 81 4.61 -16.91 15.21
CA MET A 81 5.52 -15.94 14.62
C MET A 81 4.93 -14.52 14.71
N GLY A 82 5.78 -13.54 14.99
CA GLY A 82 5.40 -12.13 14.90
C GLY A 82 5.15 -11.72 13.45
N ILE A 83 4.41 -10.63 13.27
CA ILE A 83 4.11 -10.08 11.94
C ILE A 83 4.83 -8.75 11.79
N VAL A 84 5.46 -8.53 10.64
CA VAL A 84 6.04 -7.25 10.24
C VAL A 84 5.35 -6.81 8.96
N VAL A 85 4.75 -5.63 8.98
CA VAL A 85 4.05 -5.03 7.84
C VAL A 85 4.74 -3.71 7.49
N PRO A 86 5.51 -3.69 6.38
CA PRO A 86 5.98 -2.45 5.78
C PRO A 86 4.82 -1.52 5.43
N LEU A 87 5.01 -0.23 5.70
CA LEU A 87 4.13 0.85 5.26
C LEU A 87 5.01 1.83 4.49
N VAL A 88 4.94 1.74 3.16
CA VAL A 88 5.93 2.34 2.26
C VAL A 88 5.25 3.20 1.20
N PRO A 89 5.90 4.30 0.77
CA PRO A 89 5.49 4.97 -0.46
C PRO A 89 5.39 3.99 -1.63
N GLY A 90 4.31 4.12 -2.39
CA GLY A 90 4.00 3.23 -3.51
C GLY A 90 2.98 2.15 -3.15
N ASP A 91 2.83 1.77 -1.87
CA ASP A 91 1.74 0.88 -1.48
C ASP A 91 0.38 1.59 -1.66
N SER A 92 -0.52 0.96 -2.41
CA SER A 92 -1.79 1.58 -2.81
C SER A 92 -2.68 1.96 -1.62
N MET A 93 -2.67 1.20 -0.52
CA MET A 93 -3.49 1.49 0.65
C MET A 93 -2.88 2.60 1.49
N VAL A 94 -1.54 2.63 1.62
CA VAL A 94 -0.83 3.74 2.27
C VAL A 94 -1.05 5.03 1.48
N GLU A 95 -0.95 4.98 0.16
CA GLU A 95 -1.16 6.12 -0.73
C GLU A 95 -2.60 6.63 -0.68
N ALA A 96 -3.59 5.73 -0.71
CA ALA A 96 -5.00 6.07 -0.56
C ALA A 96 -5.28 6.75 0.79
N PHE A 97 -4.73 6.21 1.88
CA PHE A 97 -4.84 6.79 3.20
C PHE A 97 -4.21 8.19 3.25
N ARG A 98 -3.02 8.36 2.66
CA ARG A 98 -2.30 9.64 2.60
C ARG A 98 -3.10 10.70 1.86
N LEU A 99 -3.56 10.39 0.65
CA LEU A 99 -4.30 11.31 -0.20
C LEU A 99 -5.66 11.69 0.41
N ALA A 100 -6.40 10.71 0.94
CA ALA A 100 -7.66 10.98 1.64
C ALA A 100 -7.43 11.89 2.86
N SER A 101 -6.42 11.60 3.68
CA SER A 101 -6.08 12.41 4.85
C SER A 101 -5.71 13.85 4.49
N GLN A 102 -4.91 14.05 3.44
CA GLN A 102 -4.52 15.37 2.96
C GLN A 102 -5.70 16.19 2.38
N THR A 103 -6.72 15.51 1.88
CA THR A 103 -7.88 16.14 1.24
C THR A 103 -9.11 16.19 2.14
N GLY A 104 -9.01 15.71 3.38
CA GLY A 104 -10.13 15.67 4.34
C GLY A 104 -11.22 14.66 3.99
N ILE A 105 -10.94 13.67 3.14
CA ILE A 105 -11.87 12.60 2.78
C ILE A 105 -11.87 11.55 3.88
N GLU A 106 -13.06 11.10 4.29
CA GLU A 106 -13.22 10.04 5.28
C GLU A 106 -12.55 8.74 4.80
N VAL A 107 -11.83 8.08 5.71
CA VAL A 107 -11.25 6.75 5.49
C VAL A 107 -11.87 5.74 6.44
N ALA A 108 -12.51 4.71 5.89
CA ALA A 108 -13.02 3.55 6.61
C ALA A 108 -12.05 2.37 6.49
N LEU A 109 -11.69 1.75 7.62
CA LEU A 109 -10.91 0.51 7.65
C LEU A 109 -11.90 -0.64 7.85
N ILE A 110 -12.14 -1.43 6.81
CA ILE A 110 -13.34 -2.28 6.71
C ILE A 110 -13.07 -3.77 6.85
N ASP A 111 -11.81 -4.17 7.04
CA ASP A 111 -11.45 -5.56 7.22
C ASP A 111 -11.48 -5.96 8.72
N VAL A 112 -11.42 -7.26 8.99
CA VAL A 112 -11.36 -7.81 10.35
C VAL A 112 -9.96 -8.31 10.67
N ASP A 113 -9.57 -8.18 11.94
CA ASP A 113 -8.38 -8.87 12.42
C ASP A 113 -8.65 -10.39 12.30
N VAL A 114 -7.78 -11.12 11.59
CA VAL A 114 -7.79 -12.60 11.56
C VAL A 114 -6.54 -13.13 12.25
N SER A 115 -6.66 -14.23 13.00
CA SER A 115 -5.62 -14.71 13.93
C SER A 115 -4.33 -15.19 13.25
N VAL A 116 -4.32 -15.35 11.93
CA VAL A 116 -3.13 -15.52 11.10
C VAL A 116 -3.49 -15.01 9.69
N PRO A 117 -2.75 -14.09 9.06
CA PRO A 117 -2.86 -13.88 7.63
C PRO A 117 -2.35 -15.16 6.95
N GLY A 118 -3.24 -15.93 6.34
CA GLY A 118 -2.90 -17.18 5.70
C GLY A 118 -2.46 -18.27 6.67
N GLU A 119 -3.37 -19.18 7.01
CA GLU A 119 -2.94 -20.59 6.96
C GLU A 119 -2.32 -20.75 5.58
N GLN A 120 -0.99 -20.90 5.54
CA GLN A 120 -0.16 -20.73 4.35
C GLN A 120 -0.79 -21.49 3.17
N ARG A 121 -1.48 -20.77 2.29
CA ARG A 121 -1.59 -21.23 0.91
C ARG A 121 -0.14 -21.31 0.43
N SER A 122 0.28 -22.49 0.02
CA SER A 122 1.48 -22.62 -0.82
C SER A 122 1.30 -21.58 -1.92
N GLU A 123 2.14 -20.55 -1.96
CA GLU A 123 1.96 -19.49 -2.96
C GLU A 123 1.82 -20.15 -4.33
N PRO A 124 0.78 -19.83 -5.12
CA PRO A 124 0.69 -20.33 -6.47
C PRO A 124 1.99 -19.96 -7.17
N THR A 125 2.60 -20.93 -7.87
CA THR A 125 3.95 -20.83 -8.47
C THR A 125 4.10 -19.64 -9.45
N LEU A 126 2.98 -19.04 -9.85
CA LEU A 126 2.89 -17.70 -10.42
C LEU A 126 1.71 -16.96 -9.76
N ALA A 127 1.98 -15.92 -8.99
CA ALA A 127 0.99 -14.88 -8.68
C ALA A 127 0.93 -13.88 -9.85
N VAL A 128 -0.25 -13.34 -10.17
CA VAL A 128 -0.35 -12.22 -11.13
C VAL A 128 0.24 -10.99 -10.46
N GLY A 129 1.42 -10.58 -10.93
CA GLY A 129 2.12 -9.43 -10.38
C GLY A 129 1.89 -8.13 -11.17
N PRO A 130 2.60 -7.06 -10.79
CA PRO A 130 2.58 -5.75 -11.45
C PRO A 130 2.92 -5.80 -12.94
N GLU A 131 3.61 -6.84 -13.42
CA GLU A 131 3.95 -7.03 -14.84
C GLU A 131 2.71 -7.14 -15.75
N PHE A 132 1.54 -7.46 -15.19
CA PHE A 132 0.27 -7.46 -15.91
C PHE A 132 -0.52 -6.14 -15.74
N ALA A 133 -0.12 -5.27 -14.81
CA ALA A 133 -0.76 -3.98 -14.55
C ALA A 133 -0.34 -2.88 -15.53
N ALA A 134 0.67 -3.10 -16.38
CA ALA A 134 1.05 -2.15 -17.44
C ALA A 134 0.26 -2.35 -18.75
N ARG A 135 -0.58 -3.40 -18.86
CA ARG A 135 -1.29 -3.74 -20.09
C ARG A 135 -2.67 -3.06 -20.15
N PRO A 136 -3.01 -2.33 -21.22
CA PRO A 136 -4.36 -1.79 -21.40
C PRO A 136 -5.44 -2.88 -21.33
N GLY A 137 -6.55 -2.58 -20.67
CA GLY A 137 -7.75 -3.42 -20.60
C GLY A 137 -7.88 -4.28 -19.33
N ASP A 138 -8.88 -5.17 -19.32
CA ASP A 138 -9.21 -6.05 -18.19
C ASP A 138 -8.22 -7.20 -17.97
N GLY A 139 -7.02 -7.16 -18.56
CA GLY A 139 -6.07 -8.27 -18.57
C GLY A 139 -5.59 -8.66 -17.18
N PHE A 140 -5.22 -7.67 -16.35
CA PHE A 140 -4.85 -7.90 -14.95
C PHE A 140 -6.00 -8.55 -14.17
N PHE A 141 -7.22 -8.00 -14.30
CA PHE A 141 -8.40 -8.50 -13.60
C PHE A 141 -8.78 -9.93 -14.03
N THR A 142 -8.74 -10.20 -15.34
CA THR A 142 -9.03 -11.51 -15.91
C THR A 142 -8.04 -12.55 -15.37
N ALA A 143 -6.75 -12.22 -15.34
CA ALA A 143 -5.72 -13.11 -14.83
C ALA A 143 -5.89 -13.37 -13.32
N VAL A 144 -6.10 -12.31 -12.53
CA VAL A 144 -6.32 -12.42 -11.07
C VAL A 144 -7.54 -13.31 -10.78
N ASN A 145 -8.66 -13.11 -11.46
CA ASN A 145 -9.84 -13.96 -11.26
C ASN A 145 -9.61 -15.41 -11.70
N ALA A 146 -8.95 -15.61 -12.85
CA ALA A 146 -8.69 -16.95 -13.36
C ALA A 146 -7.81 -17.77 -12.41
N LEU A 147 -6.85 -17.14 -11.73
CA LEU A 147 -6.05 -17.81 -10.70
C LEU A 147 -6.82 -18.02 -9.40
N ASN A 148 -7.52 -16.99 -8.91
CA ASN A 148 -8.26 -17.08 -7.64
C ASN A 148 -9.41 -18.09 -7.67
N ASN A 149 -10.05 -18.30 -8.82
CA ASN A 149 -11.15 -19.26 -8.96
C ASN A 149 -10.68 -20.73 -8.99
N ARG A 150 -9.36 -21.00 -8.98
CA ARG A 150 -8.84 -22.37 -8.95
C ARG A 150 -8.76 -22.96 -7.54
N GLU A 151 -8.82 -22.12 -6.51
CA GLU A 151 -8.61 -22.52 -5.13
C GLU A 151 -9.85 -22.24 -4.30
N GLU A 152 -10.28 -23.22 -3.50
CA GLU A 152 -11.35 -23.03 -2.53
C GLU A 152 -10.95 -21.96 -1.50
N PRO A 153 -11.78 -20.93 -1.26
CA PRO A 153 -11.48 -19.86 -0.31
C PRO A 153 -11.37 -20.42 1.11
N LEU A 154 -10.39 -19.91 1.86
CA LEU A 154 -10.26 -20.28 3.27
C LEU A 154 -11.44 -19.70 4.07
N ALA A 155 -11.78 -20.34 5.20
CA ALA A 155 -12.82 -19.81 6.10
C ALA A 155 -12.48 -18.38 6.58
N SER A 156 -11.20 -18.07 6.77
CA SER A 156 -10.73 -16.72 7.10
C SER A 156 -11.00 -15.71 5.98
N ASP A 157 -10.79 -16.08 4.71
CA ASP A 157 -11.08 -15.21 3.57
C ASP A 157 -12.58 -14.94 3.46
N LEU A 158 -13.40 -15.98 3.61
CA LEU A 158 -14.86 -15.85 3.59
C LEU A 158 -15.36 -14.95 4.72
N ALA A 159 -14.76 -15.02 5.91
CA ALA A 159 -15.10 -14.15 7.03
C ALA A 159 -14.71 -12.68 6.79
N ARG A 160 -13.50 -12.45 6.26
CA ARG A 160 -13.03 -11.10 5.85
C ARG A 160 -13.94 -10.49 4.79
N GLU A 161 -14.28 -11.26 3.76
CA GLU A 161 -15.15 -10.82 2.67
C GLU A 161 -16.57 -10.53 3.11
N ALA A 162 -17.13 -11.32 4.04
CA ALA A 162 -18.44 -11.04 4.62
C ALA A 162 -18.45 -9.71 5.39
N ALA A 163 -17.43 -9.48 6.22
CA ALA A 163 -17.27 -8.25 6.98
C ALA A 163 -17.08 -7.02 6.07
N MET A 164 -16.16 -7.13 5.09
CA MET A 164 -15.92 -6.08 4.10
C MET A 164 -17.17 -5.76 3.28
N ALA A 165 -17.88 -6.77 2.79
CA ALA A 165 -19.10 -6.56 2.01
C ALA A 165 -20.21 -5.88 2.84
N SER A 166 -20.37 -6.27 4.12
CA SER A 166 -21.31 -5.63 5.03
C SER A 166 -20.96 -4.15 5.27
N ALA A 167 -19.70 -3.86 5.56
CA ALA A 167 -19.21 -2.50 5.76
C ALA A 167 -19.37 -1.64 4.49
N LEU A 168 -19.03 -2.19 3.31
CA LEU A 168 -19.22 -1.51 2.04
C LEU A 168 -20.68 -1.25 1.74
N ALA A 169 -21.59 -2.18 2.02
CA ALA A 169 -23.03 -1.96 1.84
C ALA A 169 -23.53 -0.76 2.68
N ALA A 170 -23.06 -0.63 3.93
CA ALA A 170 -23.39 0.49 4.79
C ALA A 170 -22.83 1.82 4.27
N LEU A 171 -21.58 1.83 3.78
CA LEU A 171 -20.97 3.02 3.17
C LEU A 171 -21.67 3.42 1.87
N MET A 172 -21.98 2.46 1.01
CA MET A 172 -22.69 2.70 -0.26
C MET A 172 -24.10 3.27 -0.05
N ALA A 173 -24.73 3.01 1.09
CA ALA A 173 -26.03 3.59 1.44
C ALA A 173 -25.93 5.05 1.94
N ARG A 174 -24.76 5.47 2.43
CA ARG A 174 -24.54 6.79 3.06
C ARG A 174 -23.80 7.79 2.18
N HIS A 175 -23.03 7.31 1.20
CA HIS A 175 -22.18 8.13 0.35
C HIS A 175 -22.56 7.95 -1.12
N GLU A 176 -22.54 9.04 -1.88
CA GLU A 176 -22.83 9.01 -3.33
C GLU A 176 -21.79 8.24 -4.13
N SER A 177 -20.55 8.19 -3.63
CA SER A 177 -19.43 7.45 -4.24
C SER A 177 -18.53 6.85 -3.16
N VAL A 178 -18.23 5.56 -3.28
CA VAL A 178 -17.35 4.81 -2.38
C VAL A 178 -16.20 4.26 -3.18
N TRP A 179 -14.96 4.47 -2.73
CA TRP A 179 -13.81 3.75 -3.27
C TRP A 179 -13.39 2.66 -2.30
N TRP A 180 -13.09 1.49 -2.83
CA TRP A 180 -12.46 0.41 -2.08
C TRP A 180 -11.06 0.17 -2.63
N VAL A 181 -10.07 0.14 -1.76
CA VAL A 181 -8.67 -0.15 -2.10
C VAL A 181 -8.25 -1.40 -1.34
N GLY A 182 -7.92 -2.46 -2.08
CA GLY A 182 -7.64 -3.77 -1.50
C GLY A 182 -7.12 -4.79 -2.51
N GLY A 183 -6.72 -5.94 -1.99
CA GLY A 183 -6.30 -7.09 -2.77
C GLY A 183 -7.45 -7.59 -3.64
N PHE A 184 -7.28 -7.50 -4.95
CA PHE A 184 -8.36 -7.81 -5.90
C PHE A 184 -8.81 -9.26 -5.91
N ALA A 185 -8.08 -10.16 -5.24
CA ALA A 185 -8.53 -11.51 -4.95
C ALA A 185 -9.88 -11.57 -4.20
N HIS A 186 -10.23 -10.51 -3.45
CA HIS A 186 -11.49 -10.42 -2.72
C HIS A 186 -12.62 -9.78 -3.52
N TRP A 187 -12.32 -9.04 -4.60
CA TRP A 187 -13.29 -8.18 -5.29
C TRP A 187 -14.52 -8.95 -5.80
N SER A 188 -14.32 -10.03 -6.54
CA SER A 188 -15.41 -10.78 -7.18
C SER A 188 -16.38 -11.37 -6.14
N ARG A 189 -15.86 -11.88 -5.02
CA ARG A 189 -16.65 -12.42 -3.91
C ARG A 189 -17.34 -11.34 -3.09
N ILE A 190 -16.68 -10.20 -2.83
CA ILE A 190 -17.32 -9.03 -2.22
C ILE A 190 -18.51 -8.56 -3.07
N VAL A 191 -18.32 -8.42 -4.39
CA VAL A 191 -19.40 -8.00 -5.30
C VAL A 191 -20.53 -9.03 -5.35
N ALA A 192 -20.22 -10.33 -5.33
CA ALA A 192 -21.23 -11.38 -5.27
C ALA A 192 -22.09 -11.25 -4.00
N ARG A 193 -21.47 -11.04 -2.83
CA ARG A 193 -22.16 -10.81 -1.55
C ARG A 193 -22.99 -9.53 -1.55
N LEU A 194 -22.47 -8.43 -2.09
CA LEU A 194 -23.23 -7.18 -2.25
C LEU A 194 -24.45 -7.35 -3.16
N ARG A 195 -24.34 -8.18 -4.20
CA ARG A 195 -25.44 -8.47 -5.13
C ARG A 195 -26.51 -9.34 -4.50
N SER A 196 -26.12 -10.42 -3.81
CA SER A 196 -27.06 -11.33 -3.12
C SER A 196 -27.58 -10.76 -1.79
N ARG A 197 -26.93 -9.73 -1.25
CA ARG A 197 -27.11 -9.23 0.12
C ARG A 197 -26.87 -10.30 1.19
N ASP A 198 -25.94 -11.21 0.91
CA ASP A 198 -25.51 -12.24 1.86
C ASP A 198 -24.20 -11.82 2.55
N PHE A 199 -24.36 -11.34 3.77
CA PHE A 199 -23.27 -10.93 4.66
C PHE A 199 -23.01 -11.94 5.77
N SER A 200 -23.47 -13.18 5.62
CA SER A 200 -23.21 -14.22 6.61
C SER A 200 -21.71 -14.52 6.70
N THR A 201 -21.21 -14.54 7.94
CA THR A 201 -19.83 -14.85 8.28
C THR A 201 -19.76 -16.31 8.71
N PRO A 202 -18.83 -17.13 8.17
CA PRO A 202 -18.58 -18.46 8.72
C PRO A 202 -18.10 -18.34 10.18
N ASP A 203 -18.37 -19.36 10.98
CA ASP A 203 -17.89 -19.42 12.36
C ASP A 203 -16.37 -19.47 12.36
N THR A 204 -15.74 -18.38 12.80
CA THR A 204 -14.29 -18.22 12.87
C THR A 204 -13.92 -17.69 14.24
N ARG A 205 -12.78 -18.13 14.77
CA ARG A 205 -12.32 -17.65 16.08
C ARG A 205 -12.09 -16.14 16.00
N PRO A 206 -12.64 -15.34 16.94
CA PRO A 206 -12.37 -13.92 16.97
C PRO A 206 -10.87 -13.70 17.14
N ALA A 207 -10.23 -12.97 16.23
CA ALA A 207 -8.86 -12.56 16.47
C ALA A 207 -8.83 -11.53 17.60
N LEU A 208 -7.80 -11.61 18.43
CA LEU A 208 -7.53 -10.55 19.38
C LEU A 208 -7.17 -9.28 18.62
N ARG A 209 -7.73 -8.15 19.07
CA ARG A 209 -7.37 -6.83 18.55
C ARG A 209 -5.86 -6.65 18.62
N ARG A 210 -5.25 -6.42 17.47
CA ARG A 210 -3.79 -6.37 17.31
C ARG A 210 -3.23 -5.08 17.87
N ARG A 211 -2.01 -5.15 18.43
CA ARG A 211 -1.25 -3.98 18.87
C ARG A 211 0.10 -3.95 18.19
N PHE A 212 0.32 -2.91 17.39
CA PHE A 212 1.55 -2.75 16.64
C PHE A 212 2.55 -1.88 17.38
N THR A 213 3.79 -2.34 17.42
CA THR A 213 4.96 -1.49 17.60
C THR A 213 5.36 -0.93 16.24
N ARG A 214 6.04 0.22 16.24
CA ARG A 214 6.33 1.00 15.04
C ARG A 214 7.83 1.30 14.98
N ALA A 215 8.45 1.15 13.82
CA ALA A 215 9.85 1.45 13.61
C ALA A 215 10.12 2.00 12.20
N ARG A 216 11.11 2.87 12.05
CA ARG A 216 11.59 3.31 10.73
C ARG A 216 12.30 2.14 10.05
N LEU A 217 12.11 1.99 8.75
CA LEU A 217 12.66 0.85 8.02
C LEU A 217 14.03 1.20 7.43
N GLY A 218 15.05 0.43 7.80
CA GLY A 218 16.37 0.56 7.20
C GLY A 218 16.38 0.09 5.73
N PRO A 219 17.31 0.57 4.88
CA PRO A 219 17.36 0.23 3.45
C PRO A 219 17.38 -1.28 3.15
N SER A 220 18.15 -2.06 3.92
CA SER A 220 18.23 -3.53 3.75
C SER A 220 16.95 -4.24 4.18
N ALA A 221 16.30 -3.75 5.25
CA ALA A 221 15.03 -4.28 5.71
C ALA A 221 13.90 -3.96 4.72
N LEU A 222 13.90 -2.77 4.13
CA LEU A 222 12.97 -2.40 3.05
C LEU A 222 13.08 -3.38 1.88
N MET A 223 14.28 -3.54 1.32
CA MET A 223 14.52 -4.48 0.23
C MET A 223 14.07 -5.90 0.58
N ARG A 224 14.42 -6.40 1.76
CA ARG A 224 14.07 -7.75 2.19
C ARG A 224 12.56 -7.96 2.33
N LEU A 225 11.84 -6.97 2.84
CA LEU A 225 10.42 -7.12 3.16
C LEU A 225 9.50 -6.78 1.99
N THR A 226 9.93 -5.91 1.08
CA THR A 226 9.09 -5.43 -0.03
C THR A 226 9.62 -5.78 -1.42
N GLY A 227 10.88 -6.20 -1.54
CA GLY A 227 11.56 -6.35 -2.82
C GLY A 227 11.88 -5.02 -3.52
N SER A 228 11.60 -3.88 -2.89
CA SER A 228 11.72 -2.56 -3.52
C SER A 228 13.05 -1.89 -3.15
N TYR A 229 13.70 -1.28 -4.14
CA TYR A 229 14.90 -0.48 -3.90
C TYR A 229 14.55 0.85 -3.21
N PRO A 230 15.33 1.29 -2.20
CA PRO A 230 15.11 2.58 -1.53
C PRO A 230 15.00 3.77 -2.48
N ALA A 231 15.77 3.76 -3.58
CA ALA A 231 15.72 4.80 -4.60
C ALA A 231 14.37 4.85 -5.32
N MET A 232 13.76 3.70 -5.62
CA MET A 232 12.43 3.63 -6.26
C MET A 232 11.34 4.14 -5.34
N VAL A 233 11.35 3.70 -4.08
CA VAL A 233 10.39 4.16 -3.06
C VAL A 233 10.50 5.66 -2.83
N ARG A 234 11.73 6.19 -2.83
CA ARG A 234 11.98 7.64 -2.74
C ARG A 234 11.46 8.38 -3.97
N ALA A 235 11.75 7.89 -5.17
CA ALA A 235 11.32 8.51 -6.42
C ALA A 235 9.78 8.61 -6.47
N PHE A 236 9.07 7.52 -6.12
CA PHE A 236 7.61 7.55 -5.98
C PHE A 236 7.18 8.58 -4.94
N GLY A 237 7.75 8.54 -3.74
CA GLY A 237 7.37 9.44 -2.64
C GLY A 237 7.58 10.93 -2.94
N GLN A 238 8.49 11.27 -3.86
CA GLN A 238 8.78 12.64 -4.30
C GLN A 238 7.86 13.12 -5.42
N ALA A 239 7.59 12.27 -6.41
CA ALA A 239 6.79 12.64 -7.58
C ALA A 239 5.89 11.49 -8.05
N PRO A 240 4.79 11.17 -7.34
CA PRO A 240 3.93 10.05 -7.71
C PRO A 240 3.34 10.15 -9.12
N ALA A 241 3.04 11.37 -9.59
CA ALA A 241 2.48 11.64 -10.91
C ALA A 241 3.43 11.31 -12.06
N GLU A 242 4.73 11.48 -11.83
CA GLU A 242 5.79 11.31 -12.83
C GLU A 242 6.52 9.97 -12.66
N PHE A 243 6.11 9.17 -11.67
CA PHE A 243 6.79 7.94 -11.35
C PHE A 243 6.57 6.88 -12.44
N GLU A 244 7.67 6.52 -13.09
CA GLU A 244 7.75 5.36 -13.97
C GLU A 244 8.81 4.38 -13.42
N PRO A 245 8.44 3.13 -13.07
CA PRO A 245 9.36 2.16 -12.47
C PRO A 245 10.63 1.94 -13.28
N PHE A 246 10.49 1.87 -14.61
CA PHE A 246 11.61 1.65 -15.52
C PHE A 246 12.60 2.83 -15.50
N ASP A 247 12.09 4.08 -15.51
CA ASP A 247 12.95 5.26 -15.44
C ASP A 247 13.62 5.42 -14.08
N ALA A 248 12.93 5.09 -12.99
CA ALA A 248 13.52 5.06 -11.66
C ALA A 248 14.66 4.03 -11.57
N MET A 249 14.47 2.83 -12.13
CA MET A 249 15.51 1.80 -12.20
C MET A 249 16.68 2.22 -13.09
N ARG A 250 16.40 2.76 -14.28
CA ARG A 250 17.41 3.28 -15.21
C ARG A 250 18.27 4.36 -14.55
N THR A 251 17.65 5.29 -13.82
CA THR A 251 18.35 6.32 -13.06
C THR A 251 19.25 5.71 -11.99
N LEU A 252 18.75 4.74 -11.22
CA LEU A 252 19.55 4.04 -10.21
C LEU A 252 20.78 3.35 -10.83
N LEU A 253 20.63 2.68 -11.96
CA LEU A 253 21.73 2.01 -12.66
C LEU A 253 22.75 3.01 -13.22
N HIS A 254 22.30 4.14 -13.77
CA HIS A 254 23.22 5.19 -14.22
C HIS A 254 24.02 5.79 -13.06
N GLU A 255 23.40 6.04 -11.91
CA GLU A 255 24.11 6.53 -10.72
C GLU A 255 25.12 5.50 -10.21
N ALA A 256 24.77 4.21 -10.19
CA ALA A 256 25.66 3.13 -9.75
C ALA A 256 26.83 2.90 -10.71
N ALA A 257 26.68 3.23 -12.00
CA ALA A 257 27.73 3.10 -13.01
C ALA A 257 28.70 4.28 -13.04
N LYS A 258 28.40 5.39 -12.34
CA LYS A 258 29.36 6.48 -12.20
C LYS A 258 30.60 5.97 -11.46
N PRO A 259 31.81 6.42 -11.85
CA PRO A 259 33.02 6.09 -11.09
C PRO A 259 32.76 6.42 -9.62
N ALA A 260 33.07 5.46 -8.74
CA ALA A 260 33.11 5.78 -7.33
C ALA A 260 34.04 6.99 -7.15
N PRO A 261 33.66 8.01 -6.36
CA PRO A 261 34.61 9.05 -6.00
C PRO A 261 35.86 8.38 -5.47
N ASP A 262 37.03 8.88 -5.88
CA ASP A 262 38.30 8.28 -5.48
C ASP A 262 38.32 8.17 -3.95
N HIS A 263 38.83 7.07 -3.41
CA HIS A 263 38.81 6.84 -1.96
C HIS A 263 39.50 7.99 -1.19
N GLN A 264 40.38 8.75 -1.86
CA GLN A 264 41.04 9.95 -1.34
C GLN A 264 40.09 11.15 -1.18
N ASP A 265 39.08 11.30 -2.04
CA ASP A 265 38.09 12.39 -1.94
C ASP A 265 37.13 12.17 -0.76
N LEU A 266 36.88 10.91 -0.38
CA LEU A 266 36.04 10.57 0.76
C LEU A 266 36.71 10.83 2.11
N SER A 267 38.04 10.72 2.20
CA SER A 267 38.78 11.09 3.42
C SER A 267 38.75 12.60 3.69
N HIS A 268 38.91 13.43 2.66
CA HIS A 268 38.89 14.90 2.81
C HIS A 268 37.50 15.42 3.22
N ALA A 269 36.41 14.84 2.69
CA ALA A 269 35.04 15.26 3.02
C ALA A 269 34.57 14.88 4.44
N LEU A 270 35.28 13.96 5.10
CA LEU A 270 35.06 13.57 6.50
C LEU A 270 35.90 14.42 7.47
N ASP A 271 37.11 14.83 7.07
CA ASP A 271 37.95 15.73 7.87
C ASP A 271 37.35 17.15 8.00
N GLU A 272 36.72 17.68 6.95
CA GLU A 272 36.11 19.02 6.98
C GLU A 272 34.83 19.11 7.85
N ARG A 273 34.21 17.96 8.19
CA ARG A 273 33.02 17.91 9.06
C ARG A 273 33.33 17.49 10.51
N GLY A 274 34.60 17.20 10.81
CA GLY A 274 35.05 16.70 12.10
C GLY A 274 35.66 17.74 13.04
N ALA A 275 35.88 18.98 12.61
CA ALA A 275 36.37 20.02 13.50
C ALA A 275 35.23 20.49 14.43
N PRO A 276 35.30 20.25 15.75
CA PRO A 276 34.34 20.83 16.67
C PRO A 276 34.44 22.36 16.58
N PRO A 277 33.32 23.10 16.67
CA PRO A 277 33.37 24.55 16.72
C PRO A 277 34.26 24.96 17.90
N SER A 278 35.31 25.73 17.62
CA SER A 278 36.18 26.31 18.64
C SER A 278 35.32 27.16 19.58
N GLU A 279 35.24 26.77 20.85
CA GLU A 279 34.58 27.57 21.87
C GLU A 279 35.23 28.95 21.96
N PRO A 280 34.45 30.05 21.99
CA PRO A 280 35.00 31.37 22.21
C PRO A 280 35.54 31.45 23.64
N ALA A 281 36.82 31.82 23.76
CA ALA A 281 37.48 32.05 25.03
C ALA A 281 36.70 33.09 25.86
N ALA A 282 36.19 32.68 27.02
CA ALA A 282 35.60 33.58 27.99
C ALA A 282 36.69 34.51 28.54
N ALA A 283 36.57 35.81 28.24
CA ALA A 283 37.31 36.85 28.92
C ALA A 283 36.83 36.92 30.36
N ILE A 284 37.73 36.68 31.30
CA ILE A 284 37.54 36.94 32.72
C ILE A 284 38.00 38.38 32.95
N ASP A 285 37.06 39.25 33.29
CA ASP A 285 37.25 40.50 34.04
C ASP A 285 36.48 40.38 35.37
#